data_AF-A0A840YUC6-F1
#
_entry.id   AF-A0A840YUC6-F1
#
_cell.length_a   1.000
_cell.length_b   1.000
_cell.length_c   1.000
_cell.angle_alpha   90.00
_cell.angle_beta   90.00
_cell.angle_gamma   90.00
#
_symmetry.space_group_name_H-M   'P 1'
#
loop_
_entity.id
_entity.type
_entity.pdbx_description
1 polymer ?
#
loop_
_entity_poly.entity_id
_entity_poly.type
_entity_poly.pdbx_seq_one_letter_code
_entity_poly.pdbx_strand_id
1 'polypeptide(L)'
;MTSMNFIGKSALAIAMVGAASVASAQTTPAPAAPATPAAPSAADTAPVAPVTDQEVSEFASAVLKVQDVQKDTTIPATDKQTKMRAVISASGLTPERFNEIGSKVRTDQTLMARVQKAIVAQRSSTPAPAAPAPSAGGAQ
;
A
#
# COMPACT_ATOMS: atom_id res chain seq x y z
N MET A 1 -43.19 8.16 16.57
CA MET A 1 -44.42 7.35 16.45
C MET A 1 -44.59 7.01 14.98
N THR A 2 -44.78 5.71 14.68
CA THR A 2 -45.56 5.22 13.51
C THR A 2 -44.84 5.31 12.15
N SER A 3 -44.67 4.29 11.31
CA SER A 3 -45.01 2.86 11.22
C SER A 3 -44.38 2.34 9.89
N MET A 4 -43.82 1.12 9.83
CA MET A 4 -44.44 -0.14 9.33
C MET A 4 -44.48 -0.21 7.77
N ASN A 5 -44.01 -1.24 7.06
CA ASN A 5 -44.47 -2.65 6.95
C ASN A 5 -43.30 -3.50 6.38
N PHE A 6 -42.90 -4.70 6.83
CA PHE A 6 -43.57 -5.96 7.21
C PHE A 6 -44.41 -6.65 6.11
N ILE A 7 -43.77 -7.56 5.38
CA ILE A 7 -44.30 -8.82 4.80
C ILE A 7 -43.04 -9.71 4.66
N GLY A 8 -42.85 -10.86 5.31
CA GLY A 8 -43.78 -11.80 5.91
C GLY A 8 -43.81 -13.06 5.05
N LYS A 9 -43.17 -14.14 5.51
CA LYS A 9 -43.67 -15.54 5.42
C LYS A 9 -42.71 -16.55 6.08
N SER A 10 -43.33 -17.52 6.74
CA SER A 10 -42.87 -18.35 7.85
C SER A 10 -42.37 -19.76 7.47
N ALA A 11 -41.97 -20.52 8.51
CA ALA A 11 -42.04 -21.99 8.71
C ALA A 11 -40.80 -22.82 8.29
N LEU A 12 -40.44 -24.01 8.83
CA LEU A 12 -40.73 -24.83 10.03
C LEU A 12 -39.86 -26.13 9.92
N ALA A 13 -39.01 -26.42 10.92
CA ALA A 13 -38.60 -27.71 11.57
C ALA A 13 -38.22 -29.07 10.86
N ILE A 14 -37.23 -29.79 11.49
CA ILE A 14 -36.98 -31.28 11.67
C ILE A 14 -36.07 -32.09 10.67
N ALA A 15 -35.45 -33.20 11.13
CA ALA A 15 -34.14 -33.84 10.79
C ALA A 15 -34.11 -35.31 10.22
N MET A 16 -32.89 -35.84 9.86
CA MET A 16 -32.32 -37.24 9.78
C MET A 16 -32.13 -38.09 8.45
N VAL A 17 -30.93 -38.76 8.35
CA VAL A 17 -30.47 -39.99 7.60
C VAL A 17 -30.09 -39.96 6.07
N GLY A 18 -29.02 -40.69 5.67
CA GLY A 18 -28.33 -40.60 4.35
C GLY A 18 -28.48 -41.77 3.33
N ALA A 19 -28.01 -41.54 2.08
CA ALA A 19 -27.75 -42.50 1.00
C ALA A 19 -27.02 -41.83 -0.20
N ALA A 20 -26.25 -42.58 -1.00
CA ALA A 20 -25.60 -42.14 -2.25
C ALA A 20 -26.59 -42.07 -3.43
N SER A 21 -26.30 -41.21 -4.44
CA SER A 21 -26.74 -41.21 -5.87
C SER A 21 -27.19 -39.83 -6.37
N VAL A 22 -26.85 -39.57 -7.64
CA VAL A 22 -27.17 -38.41 -8.50
C VAL A 22 -28.57 -37.80 -8.31
N ALA A 23 -28.65 -36.46 -8.20
CA ALA A 23 -29.75 -35.64 -8.70
C ALA A 23 -29.54 -34.17 -8.30
N SER A 24 -29.64 -33.30 -9.29
CA SER A 24 -29.89 -31.87 -9.14
C SER A 24 -31.14 -31.59 -8.28
N ALA A 25 -31.00 -30.86 -7.16
CA ALA A 25 -32.03 -29.97 -6.58
C ALA A 25 -31.56 -29.30 -5.27
N GLN A 26 -31.55 -27.96 -5.27
CA GLN A 26 -32.19 -27.08 -4.28
C GLN A 26 -31.94 -27.33 -2.76
N THR A 27 -31.13 -26.44 -2.17
CA THR A 27 -31.39 -25.63 -0.96
C THR A 27 -32.17 -26.24 0.22
N THR A 28 -31.56 -26.29 1.43
CA THR A 28 -32.00 -25.53 2.64
C THR A 28 -30.89 -25.54 3.73
N PRO A 29 -30.44 -24.37 4.25
CA PRO A 29 -29.47 -24.30 5.35
C PRO A 29 -30.11 -24.61 6.72
N ALA A 30 -29.39 -25.35 7.57
CA ALA A 30 -29.70 -25.46 9.01
C ALA A 30 -29.55 -24.08 9.70
N PRO A 31 -30.34 -23.76 10.74
CA PRO A 31 -30.13 -22.55 11.51
C PRO A 31 -28.84 -22.70 12.32
N ALA A 32 -27.77 -22.06 11.85
CA ALA A 32 -26.57 -21.85 12.63
C ALA A 32 -26.95 -21.12 13.92
N ALA A 33 -26.46 -21.61 15.06
CA ALA A 33 -26.40 -20.84 16.29
C ALA A 33 -25.78 -19.47 15.98
N PRO A 34 -26.17 -18.38 16.68
CA PRO A 34 -25.50 -17.10 16.50
C PRO A 34 -24.01 -17.31 16.76
N ALA A 35 -23.24 -17.24 15.66
CA ALA A 35 -21.80 -17.14 15.75
C ALA A 35 -21.53 -15.92 16.61
N THR A 36 -20.97 -16.13 17.80
CA THR A 36 -20.31 -15.09 18.56
C THR A 36 -19.44 -14.32 17.58
N PRO A 37 -19.52 -12.97 17.52
CA PRO A 37 -18.64 -12.20 16.66
C PRO A 37 -17.21 -12.68 16.91
N ALA A 38 -16.58 -13.22 15.87
CA ALA A 38 -15.17 -13.58 15.94
C ALA A 38 -14.46 -12.33 16.43
N ALA A 39 -13.93 -12.39 17.65
CA ALA A 39 -13.01 -11.38 18.14
C ALA A 39 -11.96 -11.22 17.04
N PRO A 40 -11.59 -9.97 16.65
CA PRO A 40 -10.58 -9.77 15.64
C PRO A 40 -9.37 -10.62 16.03
N SER A 41 -9.03 -11.60 15.18
CA SER A 41 -7.82 -12.39 15.35
C SER A 41 -6.72 -11.39 15.58
N ALA A 42 -6.11 -11.44 16.77
CA ALA A 42 -4.89 -10.73 17.06
C ALA A 42 -3.90 -11.20 16.01
N ALA A 43 -3.79 -10.46 14.92
CA ALA A 43 -2.78 -10.69 13.91
C ALA A 43 -1.47 -10.69 14.67
N ASP A 44 -0.77 -11.83 14.58
CA ASP A 44 0.60 -12.02 15.03
C ASP A 44 1.37 -10.73 14.86
N THR A 45 1.53 -9.99 15.95
CA THR A 45 2.33 -8.77 15.97
C THR A 45 3.76 -9.23 16.04
N ALA A 46 4.24 -9.82 14.94
CA ALA A 46 5.65 -10.02 14.73
C ALA A 46 6.31 -8.63 14.89
N PRO A 47 7.33 -8.50 15.75
CA PRO A 47 7.96 -7.22 15.98
C PRO A 47 8.49 -6.69 14.65
N VAL A 48 7.88 -5.62 14.17
CA VAL A 48 8.33 -4.94 12.96
C VAL A 48 9.71 -4.37 13.23
N ALA A 49 10.71 -4.82 12.49
CA ALA A 49 12.08 -4.36 12.63
C ALA A 49 12.15 -2.83 12.54
N PRO A 50 12.92 -2.16 13.42
CA PRO A 50 13.06 -0.71 13.39
C PRO A 50 13.63 -0.26 12.05
N VAL A 51 13.19 0.92 11.57
CA VAL A 51 13.72 1.48 10.33
C VAL A 51 15.12 2.02 10.60
N THR A 52 16.11 1.50 9.89
CA THR A 52 17.52 1.90 10.00
C THR A 52 17.80 3.19 9.22
N ASP A 53 18.93 3.84 9.50
CA ASP A 53 19.35 5.03 8.74
C ASP A 53 19.71 4.72 7.29
N GLN A 54 20.19 3.50 7.00
CA GLN A 54 20.39 3.02 5.64
C GLN A 54 19.07 2.99 4.89
N GLU A 55 18.05 2.34 5.46
CA GLU A 55 16.72 2.25 4.84
C GLU A 55 16.07 3.63 4.66
N VAL A 56 16.34 4.58 5.56
CA VAL A 56 15.90 5.97 5.39
C VAL A 56 16.54 6.63 4.16
N SER A 57 17.84 6.42 3.94
CA SER A 57 18.53 6.94 2.76
C SER A 57 18.01 6.30 1.48
N GLU A 58 17.87 4.98 1.46
CA GLU A 58 17.34 4.22 0.34
C GLU A 58 15.89 4.62 0.02
N PHE A 59 15.07 4.81 1.06
CA PHE A 59 13.69 5.28 0.92
C PHE A 59 13.62 6.70 0.36
N ALA A 60 14.44 7.62 0.88
CA ALA A 60 14.55 8.97 0.33
C ALA A 60 14.92 8.96 -1.16
N SER A 61 15.87 8.10 -1.55
CA SER A 61 16.31 7.93 -2.95
C SER A 61 15.17 7.42 -3.82
N ALA A 62 14.47 6.38 -3.35
CA ALA A 62 13.33 5.80 -4.03
C ALA A 62 12.21 6.83 -4.20
N VAL A 63 11.88 7.61 -3.17
CA VAL A 63 10.84 8.66 -3.24
C VAL A 63 11.16 9.70 -4.31
N LEU A 64 12.41 10.16 -4.40
CA LEU A 64 12.82 11.15 -5.41
C LEU A 64 12.68 10.58 -6.82
N LYS A 65 13.20 9.37 -7.06
CA LYS A 65 13.15 8.74 -8.37
C LYS A 65 11.74 8.27 -8.78
N VAL A 66 10.92 7.84 -7.81
CA VAL A 66 9.50 7.54 -8.06
C VAL A 66 8.77 8.82 -8.46
N GLN A 67 9.02 9.95 -7.79
CA GLN A 67 8.47 11.24 -8.21
C GLN A 67 8.87 11.62 -9.63
N ASP A 68 10.13 11.36 -10.01
CA ASP A 68 10.63 11.60 -11.37
C ASP A 68 9.84 10.78 -12.40
N VAL A 69 9.72 9.46 -12.18
CA VAL A 69 8.91 8.57 -13.03
C VAL A 69 7.44 8.99 -13.10
N GLN A 70 6.88 9.47 -11.99
CA GLN A 70 5.49 9.94 -11.96
C GLN A 70 5.31 11.22 -12.78
N LYS A 71 6.25 12.16 -12.70
CA LYS A 71 6.24 13.43 -13.44
C LYS A 71 6.65 13.27 -14.91
N ASP A 72 7.37 12.22 -15.26
CA ASP A 72 7.82 11.95 -16.61
C ASP A 72 6.63 11.66 -17.55
N THR A 73 6.29 12.61 -18.41
CA THR A 73 5.18 12.48 -19.38
C THR A 73 5.52 11.61 -20.58
N THR A 74 6.79 11.22 -20.74
CA THR A 74 7.24 10.32 -21.82
C THR A 74 6.97 8.85 -21.49
N ILE A 75 6.79 8.53 -20.21
CA ILE A 75 6.46 7.17 -19.76
C ILE A 75 4.93 6.96 -19.80
N PRO A 76 4.43 5.96 -20.55
CA PRO A 76 3.01 5.62 -20.55
C PRO A 76 2.50 5.30 -19.15
N ALA A 77 1.25 5.66 -18.84
CA ALA A 77 0.66 5.39 -17.52
C ALA A 77 0.67 3.89 -17.15
N THR A 78 0.52 3.02 -18.15
CA THR A 78 0.59 1.56 -18.02
C THR A 78 1.98 1.07 -17.58
N ASP A 79 3.03 1.75 -18.01
CA ASP A 79 4.42 1.37 -17.73
C ASP A 79 4.96 2.00 -16.44
N LYS A 80 4.33 3.08 -15.95
CA LYS A 80 4.73 3.76 -14.71
C LYS A 80 4.77 2.80 -13.52
N GLN A 81 3.78 1.92 -13.37
CA GLN A 81 3.77 0.96 -12.26
C GLN A 81 5.00 0.06 -12.26
N THR A 82 5.36 -0.49 -13.42
CA THR A 82 6.55 -1.35 -13.59
C THR A 82 7.82 -0.56 -13.33
N LYS A 83 7.91 0.67 -13.85
CA LYS A 83 9.07 1.54 -13.65
C LYS A 83 9.24 1.90 -12.18
N MET A 84 8.18 2.32 -11.47
CA MET A 84 8.24 2.62 -10.03
C MET A 84 8.77 1.43 -9.21
N ARG A 85 8.27 0.21 -9.49
CA ARG A 85 8.77 -1.00 -8.81
C ARG A 85 10.26 -1.22 -9.06
N ALA A 86 10.70 -1.06 -10.31
CA ALA A 86 12.12 -1.18 -10.66
C ALA A 86 12.97 -0.12 -9.95
N VAL A 87 12.47 1.11 -9.81
CA VAL A 87 13.15 2.21 -9.13
C VAL A 87 13.31 1.94 -7.63
N ILE A 88 12.26 1.41 -6.99
CA ILE A 88 12.28 1.02 -5.58
C ILE A 88 13.34 -0.07 -5.37
N SER A 89 13.31 -1.13 -6.19
CA SER A 89 14.32 -2.20 -6.16
C SER A 89 15.73 -1.70 -6.43
N ALA A 90 15.92 -0.79 -7.38
CA ALA A 90 17.21 -0.18 -7.68
C ALA A 90 17.73 0.74 -6.56
N SER A 91 16.89 1.11 -5.61
CA SER A 91 17.27 1.89 -4.44
C SER A 91 17.70 1.01 -3.26
N GLY A 92 17.67 -0.32 -3.40
CA GLY A 92 18.03 -1.27 -2.33
C GLY A 92 16.84 -1.76 -1.50
N LEU A 93 15.64 -1.23 -1.76
CA LEU A 93 14.42 -1.60 -1.03
C LEU A 93 13.55 -2.58 -1.81
N THR A 94 12.88 -3.47 -1.08
CA THR A 94 11.74 -4.20 -1.64
C THR A 94 10.50 -3.29 -1.71
N PRO A 95 9.54 -3.56 -2.62
CA PRO A 95 8.28 -2.83 -2.66
C PRO A 95 7.50 -2.89 -1.34
N GLU A 96 7.51 -4.05 -0.68
CA GLU A 96 6.89 -4.24 0.63
C GLU A 96 7.54 -3.34 1.68
N ARG A 97 8.88 -3.32 1.74
CA ARG A 97 9.60 -2.51 2.72
C ARG A 97 9.42 -1.01 2.47
N PHE A 98 9.39 -0.58 1.21
CA PHE A 98 9.07 0.80 0.85
C PHE A 98 7.67 1.20 1.32
N ASN A 99 6.65 0.37 1.09
CA ASN A 99 5.28 0.67 1.55
C ASN A 99 5.17 0.67 3.08
N GLU A 100 5.89 -0.21 3.76
CA GLU A 100 5.92 -0.27 5.22
C GLU A 100 6.56 0.99 5.82
N ILE A 101 7.75 1.38 5.35
CA ILE A 101 8.42 2.62 5.74
C ILE A 101 7.52 3.81 5.41
N GLY A 102 6.90 3.83 4.22
CA GLY A 102 5.96 4.88 3.83
C GLY A 102 4.74 5.00 4.74
N SER A 103 4.28 3.90 5.32
CA SER A 103 3.20 3.89 6.32
C SER A 103 3.71 4.39 7.68
N LYS A 104 4.90 3.95 8.11
CA LYS A 104 5.55 4.40 9.34
C LYS A 104 5.86 5.89 9.33
N VAL A 105 6.34 6.43 8.21
CA VAL A 105 6.66 7.86 8.05
C VAL A 105 5.42 8.73 8.30
N ARG A 106 4.21 8.25 8.01
CA ARG A 106 2.97 9.00 8.26
C ARG A 106 2.59 9.05 9.74
N THR A 107 2.99 8.06 10.53
CA THR A 107 2.61 7.94 11.94
C THR A 107 3.75 8.31 12.90
N ASP A 108 5.01 8.25 12.45
CA ASP A 108 6.20 8.53 13.22
C ASP A 108 6.86 9.85 12.77
N GLN A 109 6.70 10.88 13.61
CA GLN A 109 7.25 12.22 13.40
C GLN A 109 8.79 12.23 13.36
N THR A 110 9.43 11.37 14.15
CA THR A 110 10.90 11.27 14.18
C THR A 110 11.40 10.69 12.87
N LEU A 111 10.77 9.60 12.42
CA LEU A 111 11.11 9.00 11.13
C LEU A 111 10.88 9.95 9.97
N MET A 112 9.76 10.70 9.98
CA MET A 112 9.48 11.74 8.98
C MET A 112 10.61 12.77 8.90
N ALA A 113 11.09 13.29 10.04
CA ALA A 113 12.19 14.24 10.08
C ALA A 113 13.49 13.66 9.51
N ARG A 114 13.81 12.39 9.81
CA ARG A 114 14.99 11.72 9.25
C ARG A 114 14.89 11.56 7.73
N VAL A 115 13.73 11.13 7.22
CA VAL A 115 13.49 11.02 5.77
C VAL A 115 13.61 12.38 5.08
N GLN A 116 13.01 13.43 5.65
CA GLN A 116 13.11 14.78 5.10
C GLN A 116 14.58 15.25 5.03
N LYS A 117 15.37 15.01 6.08
CA LYS A 117 16.81 15.32 6.09
C LYS A 117 17.57 14.53 5.02
N ALA A 118 17.29 13.25 4.86
CA ALA A 118 17.91 12.41 3.84
C ALA A 118 17.57 12.88 2.41
N ILE A 119 16.32 13.29 2.17
CA ILE A 119 15.89 13.86 0.88
C ILE A 119 16.68 15.15 0.57
N VAL A 120 16.83 16.06 1.55
CA VAL A 120 17.62 17.29 1.37
C VAL A 120 19.07 16.94 1.06
N ALA A 121 19.68 16.01 1.81
CA ALA A 121 21.06 15.57 1.60
C ALA A 121 21.29 14.99 0.19
N GLN A 122 20.33 14.22 -0.33
CA GLN A 122 20.42 13.64 -1.68
C GLN A 122 20.33 14.69 -2.79
N ARG A 123 19.51 15.73 -2.59
CA ARG A 123 19.42 16.84 -3.54
C ARG A 123 20.70 17.66 -3.58
N SER A 124 21.33 17.89 -2.43
CA SER A 124 22.63 18.57 -2.34
C SER A 124 23.80 17.74 -2.87
N SER A 125 23.66 16.41 -2.93
CA SER A 125 24.69 15.50 -3.47
C SER A 125 24.57 15.29 -4.98
N THR A 126 23.45 15.72 -5.59
CA THR A 126 23.31 15.79 -7.04
C THR A 126 23.88 17.14 -7.47
N PRO A 127 24.96 17.20 -8.28
CA PRO A 127 25.43 18.47 -8.79
C PRO A 127 24.27 19.16 -9.49
N ALA A 128 24.05 20.44 -9.19
CA ALA A 128 23.16 21.26 -10.02
C ALA A 128 23.57 21.06 -11.50
N PRO A 129 22.61 20.90 -12.43
CA PRO A 129 22.96 20.93 -13.84
C PRO A 129 23.73 22.23 -14.06
N ALA A 130 24.96 22.10 -14.56
CA ALA A 130 25.85 23.24 -14.79
C ALA A 130 25.01 24.33 -15.46
N ALA A 131 24.84 25.45 -14.75
CA ALA A 131 24.20 26.62 -15.33
C ALA A 131 24.89 26.88 -16.68
N PRO A 132 24.15 27.11 -17.77
CA PRO A 132 24.78 27.53 -19.02
C PRO A 132 25.61 28.76 -18.65
N ALA A 133 26.91 28.69 -18.93
CA ALA A 133 27.82 29.81 -18.70
C ALA A 133 27.17 31.08 -19.27
N PRO A 134 27.21 32.22 -18.55
CA PRO A 134 26.75 33.47 -19.13
C PRO A 134 27.53 33.66 -20.42
N SER A 135 26.82 33.70 -21.55
CA SER A 135 27.43 34.06 -22.83
C SER A 135 28.12 35.40 -22.64
N ALA A 136 29.43 35.35 -22.49
CA ALA A 136 30.31 36.49 -22.60
C ALA A 136 30.29 36.94 -24.07
N GLY A 137 29.18 37.53 -24.49
CA GLY A 137 29.09 38.34 -25.69
C GLY A 137 29.61 39.72 -25.36
N GLY A 138 30.93 39.83 -25.22
CA GLY A 138 31.61 41.11 -25.19
C GLY A 138 31.45 41.84 -26.52
N ALA A 139 31.59 43.15 -26.43
CA ALA A 139 31.77 44.10 -27.53
C ALA A 139 32.56 43.53 -28.72
N GLN A 140 32.10 43.76 -29.95
CA GLN A 140 32.46 44.94 -30.76
C GLN A 140 31.38 45.19 -31.83
#